data_AF-B4L228-F1
#
_entry.id   AF-B4L228-F1
#
_cell.length_a   1.000
_cell.length_b   1.000
_cell.length_c   1.000
_cell.angle_alpha   90.00
_cell.angle_beta   90.00
_cell.angle_gamma   90.00
#
_symmetry.space_group_name_H-M   'P 1'
#
loop_
_entity.id
_entity.type
_entity.pdbx_description
1 polymer ?
#
loop_
_entity_poly.entity_id
_entity_poly.type
_entity_poly.pdbx_seq_one_letter_code
_entity_poly.pdbx_strand_id
1 'polypeptide(L)'
;MVDDTSYITGEVVVKVQLPPGRIRLEADIRRQERGRWVHTFISIKRDDFCKSLFDPFELWHIFIITNIPRSQRICPPKKGHVYTFQNISNRMHLENMPRWNVLGNVKVVMHLSVGNLTTCVALHCTVSDD
;
A
#
# COMPACT_ATOMS: atom_id res chain seq x y z
N MET A 1 13.02 8.27 -23.97
CA MET A 1 13.38 8.16 -22.54
C MET A 1 12.14 8.60 -21.79
N VAL A 2 11.24 7.66 -21.50
CA VAL A 2 10.01 7.95 -20.77
C VAL A 2 10.36 7.81 -19.29
N ASP A 3 10.08 8.84 -18.50
CA ASP A 3 10.30 8.81 -17.06
C ASP A 3 9.05 8.21 -16.42
N ASP A 4 9.11 6.93 -16.04
CA ASP A 4 8.01 6.18 -15.40
C ASP A 4 7.80 6.55 -13.92
N THR A 5 8.45 7.62 -13.46
CA THR A 5 8.28 8.16 -12.12
C THR A 5 6.96 8.94 -12.03
N SER A 6 5.96 8.34 -11.40
CA SER A 6 4.74 9.02 -10.97
C SER A 6 4.94 9.65 -9.58
N TYR A 7 4.39 10.86 -9.41
CA TYR A 7 4.39 11.57 -8.14
C TYR A 7 2.97 11.67 -7.61
N ILE A 8 2.79 11.27 -6.35
CA ILE A 8 1.51 11.29 -5.66
C ILE A 8 1.51 12.50 -4.71
N THR A 9 0.60 13.43 -4.97
CA THR A 9 0.32 14.58 -4.11
C THR A 9 -1.18 14.64 -3.86
N GLY A 10 -1.58 14.79 -2.60
CA GLY A 10 -2.99 14.85 -2.24
C GLY A 10 -3.25 14.60 -0.76
N GLU A 11 -4.53 14.57 -0.41
CA GLU A 11 -4.99 14.37 0.96
C GLU A 11 -5.91 13.16 1.06
N VAL A 12 -5.68 12.33 2.07
CA VAL A 12 -6.58 11.23 2.44
C VAL A 12 -7.25 11.60 3.76
N VAL A 13 -8.58 11.72 3.72
CA VAL A 13 -9.40 12.14 4.86
C VAL A 13 -10.18 10.96 5.42
N VAL A 14 -10.02 10.69 6.71
CA VAL A 14 -10.75 9.63 7.41
C VAL A 14 -12.14 10.13 7.80
N LYS A 15 -13.18 9.71 7.07
CA LYS A 15 -14.56 10.19 7.28
C LYS A 15 -15.34 9.45 8.37
N VAL A 16 -14.88 8.28 8.78
CA VAL A 16 -15.59 7.39 9.72
C VAL A 16 -14.71 7.10 10.93
N GLN A 17 -15.32 7.00 12.12
CA GLN A 17 -14.60 6.57 13.31
C GLN A 17 -14.43 5.05 13.26
N LEU A 18 -13.17 4.60 13.29
CA LEU A 18 -12.89 3.16 13.36
C LEU A 18 -13.26 2.60 14.74
N PRO A 19 -13.81 1.37 14.81
CA PRO A 19 -14.03 0.68 16.08
C PRO A 19 -12.69 0.42 16.78
N PRO A 20 -12.70 0.27 18.12
CA PRO A 20 -11.50 -0.07 18.86
C PRO A 20 -10.99 -1.45 18.44
N GLY A 21 -9.67 -1.58 18.28
CA GLY A 21 -9.03 -2.85 17.93
C GLY A 21 -7.79 -2.65 17.08
N ARG A 22 -7.14 -3.77 16.76
CA ARG A 22 -6.01 -3.80 15.83
C ARG A 22 -6.55 -3.78 14.41
N ILE A 23 -5.98 -2.91 13.58
CA ILE A 23 -6.25 -2.89 12.15
C ILE A 23 -5.44 -4.02 11.52
N ARG A 24 -6.10 -4.96 10.86
CA ARG A 24 -5.48 -6.04 10.10
C ARG A 24 -5.40 -5.63 8.63
N LEU A 25 -4.22 -5.76 8.03
CA LEU A 25 -3.99 -5.58 6.61
C LEU A 25 -3.74 -6.95 5.96
N GLU A 26 -4.45 -7.21 4.87
CA GLU A 26 -4.16 -8.31 3.96
C GLU A 26 -4.11 -7.77 2.53
N ALA A 27 -3.06 -8.06 1.79
CA ALA A 27 -2.94 -7.68 0.40
C ALA A 27 -2.46 -8.88 -0.43
N ASP A 28 -3.13 -9.12 -1.54
CA ASP A 28 -2.73 -10.12 -2.52
C ASP A 28 -2.42 -9.44 -3.85
N ILE A 29 -1.26 -9.77 -4.43
CA ILE A 29 -0.88 -9.34 -5.77
C ILE A 29 -1.10 -10.51 -6.73
N ARG A 30 -1.91 -10.27 -7.76
CA ARG A 30 -2.20 -11.24 -8.82
C ARG A 30 -1.75 -10.69 -10.16
N ARG A 31 -1.27 -11.55 -11.04
CA ARG A 31 -0.92 -11.20 -12.42
C ARG A 31 -1.85 -11.88 -13.41
N GLN A 32 -2.01 -11.30 -14.58
CA GLN A 32 -2.79 -11.88 -15.65
C GLN A 32 -1.93 -12.81 -16.50
N GLU A 33 -2.25 -14.10 -16.50
CA GLU A 33 -1.63 -15.10 -17.37
C GLU A 33 -2.70 -15.78 -18.23
N ARG A 34 -2.54 -15.72 -19.57
CA ARG A 34 -3.45 -16.39 -20.52
C ARG A 34 -4.94 -16.11 -20.22
N GLY A 35 -5.27 -14.86 -19.86
CA GLY A 35 -6.63 -14.42 -19.54
C GLY A 35 -7.11 -14.73 -18.11
N ARG A 36 -6.31 -15.35 -17.24
CA ARG A 36 -6.66 -15.67 -15.85
C ARG A 36 -5.81 -14.88 -14.85
N TRP A 37 -6.39 -14.55 -13.70
CA TRP A 37 -5.66 -13.95 -12.59
C TRP A 37 -5.03 -15.04 -11.73
N VAL A 38 -3.70 -15.13 -11.74
CA VAL A 38 -2.94 -16.06 -10.91
C VAL A 38 -2.25 -15.34 -9.76
N HIS A 39 -2.15 -15.99 -8.61
CA HIS A 39 -1.43 -15.45 -7.46
C HIS A 39 0.06 -15.32 -7.79
N THR A 40 0.64 -14.18 -7.42
CA THR A 40 2.10 -14.08 -7.33
C THR A 40 2.56 -14.66 -5.99
N PHE A 41 3.87 -14.78 -5.77
CA PHE A 41 4.42 -15.11 -4.46
C PHE A 41 4.33 -13.93 -3.46
N ILE A 42 3.77 -12.78 -3.88
CA ILE A 42 3.67 -11.57 -3.07
C ILE A 42 2.27 -11.49 -2.46
N SER A 43 2.20 -11.86 -1.18
CA SER A 43 1.06 -11.60 -0.30
C SER A 43 1.56 -10.94 0.98
N ILE A 44 0.89 -9.86 1.39
CA ILE A 44 1.20 -9.14 2.62
C ILE A 44 0.09 -9.45 3.62
N LYS A 45 0.47 -9.89 4.81
CA LYS A 45 -0.46 -10.00 5.94
C LYS A 45 0.18 -9.37 7.17
N ARG A 46 -0.52 -8.44 7.80
CA ARG A 46 -0.15 -7.81 9.07
C ARG A 46 -1.38 -7.79 9.98
N ASP A 47 -1.35 -8.58 11.04
CA ASP A 47 -2.45 -8.63 12.01
C ASP A 47 -2.52 -7.38 12.90
N ASP A 48 -1.42 -6.62 12.98
CA ASP A 48 -1.36 -5.28 13.58
C ASP A 48 -0.68 -4.31 12.60
N PHE A 49 -1.48 -3.79 11.68
CA PHE A 49 -1.04 -2.84 10.67
C PHE A 49 -0.48 -1.56 11.30
N CYS A 50 -1.05 -1.06 12.40
CA CYS A 50 -0.54 0.17 13.02
C CYS A 50 0.88 -0.01 13.56
N LYS A 51 1.19 -1.19 14.12
CA LYS A 51 2.57 -1.51 14.52
C LYS A 51 3.50 -1.57 13.31
N SER A 52 3.10 -2.29 12.26
CA SER A 52 3.88 -2.42 11.03
C SER A 52 4.01 -1.11 10.24
N LEU A 53 3.07 -0.17 10.40
CA LEU A 53 3.14 1.14 9.75
C LEU A 53 4.40 1.90 10.18
N PHE A 54 4.81 1.76 11.43
CA PHE A 54 5.95 2.46 11.99
C PHE A 54 7.20 1.59 12.14
N ASP A 55 7.16 0.35 11.67
CA ASP A 55 8.30 -0.56 11.72
C ASP A 55 9.33 -0.16 10.64
N PRO A 56 10.58 0.16 11.01
CA PRO A 56 11.61 0.59 10.06
C PRO A 56 12.02 -0.49 9.05
N PHE A 57 11.71 -1.75 9.31
CA PHE A 57 12.04 -2.87 8.41
C PHE A 57 10.96 -3.15 7.36
N GLU A 58 9.81 -2.44 7.41
CA GLU A 58 8.76 -2.60 6.43
C GLU A 58 9.02 -1.76 5.18
N LEU A 59 8.67 -2.33 4.01
CA LEU A 59 8.95 -1.73 2.70
C LEU A 59 8.39 -0.31 2.55
N TRP A 60 7.24 0.01 3.15
CA TRP A 60 6.63 1.34 3.04
C TRP A 60 7.22 2.36 4.02
N HIS A 61 7.98 1.96 5.03
CA HIS A 61 8.42 2.86 6.08
C HIS A 61 9.28 3.99 5.51
N ILE A 62 10.31 3.62 4.75
CA ILE A 62 11.30 4.54 4.19
C ILE A 62 10.73 5.42 3.09
N PHE A 63 9.73 4.94 2.34
CA PHE A 63 9.26 5.61 1.13
C PHE A 63 7.95 6.38 1.33
N ILE A 64 7.10 5.95 2.25
CA ILE A 64 5.78 6.57 2.48
C ILE A 64 5.77 7.27 3.83
N ILE A 65 6.14 6.58 4.91
CA ILE A 65 5.92 7.08 6.27
C ILE A 65 6.89 8.18 6.66
N THR A 66 8.14 8.10 6.24
CA THR A 66 9.13 9.18 6.38
C THR A 66 8.68 10.49 5.73
N ASN A 67 7.91 10.44 4.64
CA ASN A 67 7.41 11.60 3.89
C ASN A 67 6.12 12.21 4.46
N ILE A 68 5.41 11.50 5.35
CA ILE A 68 4.26 12.05 6.06
C ILE A 68 4.76 12.88 7.27
N PRO A 69 4.25 14.09 7.54
CA PRO A 69 4.62 14.86 8.73
C PRO A 69 4.40 14.06 10.03
N ARG A 70 5.33 14.14 11.00
CA ARG A 70 5.24 13.38 12.27
C ARG A 70 3.92 13.60 13.01
N SER A 71 3.36 14.81 12.96
CA SER A 71 2.06 15.14 13.56
C SER A 71 0.88 14.39 12.93
N GLN A 72 1.00 13.94 11.67
CA GLN A 72 -0.04 13.21 10.94
C GLN A 72 0.14 11.69 11.02
N ARG A 73 1.26 11.19 11.53
CA ARG A 73 1.56 9.75 11.69
C ARG A 73 0.80 9.13 12.86
N ILE A 74 -0.53 9.22 12.82
CA ILE A 74 -1.43 8.68 13.84
C ILE A 74 -2.01 7.37 13.33
N CYS A 75 -1.92 6.32 14.13
CA CYS A 75 -2.60 5.05 13.87
C CYS A 75 -3.02 4.41 15.21
N PRO A 76 -4.27 3.96 15.37
CA PRO A 76 -5.38 4.08 14.41
C PRO A 76 -5.83 5.54 14.23
N PRO A 77 -6.23 5.96 13.02
CA PRO A 77 -6.72 7.32 12.80
C PRO A 77 -8.03 7.58 13.54
N LYS A 78 -8.22 8.84 13.92
CA LYS A 78 -9.51 9.36 14.41
C LYS A 78 -10.35 9.84 13.24
N LYS A 79 -11.67 9.89 13.43
CA LYS A 79 -12.57 10.58 12.47
C LYS A 79 -12.09 12.02 12.26
N GLY A 80 -12.01 12.44 11.00
CA GLY A 80 -11.52 13.75 10.58
C GLY A 80 -10.01 13.83 10.40
N HIS A 81 -9.25 12.77 10.73
CA HIS A 81 -7.80 12.77 10.52
C HIS A 81 -7.46 12.88 9.03
N VAL A 82 -6.46 13.70 8.73
CA VAL A 82 -5.98 13.96 7.36
C VAL A 82 -4.53 13.51 7.25
N TYR A 83 -4.27 12.66 6.27
CA TYR A 83 -2.91 12.34 5.82
C TYR A 83 -2.63 13.14 4.55
N THR A 84 -1.63 14.00 4.61
CA THR A 84 -1.17 14.80 3.47
C THR A 84 0.05 14.12 2.87
N PHE A 85 0.00 13.88 1.56
CA PHE A 85 1.08 13.34 0.76
C PHE A 85 1.60 14.44 -0.15
N GLN A 86 2.91 14.68 -0.14
CA GLN A 86 3.57 15.70 -0.95
C GLN A 86 4.72 15.07 -1.73
N ASN A 87 4.57 15.03 -3.07
CA ASN A 87 5.61 14.57 -3.99
C ASN A 87 6.17 13.18 -3.65
N ILE A 88 5.31 12.25 -3.21
CA ILE A 88 5.75 10.88 -2.96
C ILE A 88 5.91 10.17 -4.30
N SER A 89 7.12 9.72 -4.61
CA SER A 89 7.37 8.95 -5.82
C SER A 89 7.01 7.48 -5.62
N ASN A 90 6.50 6.84 -6.67
CA ASN A 90 6.34 5.37 -6.71
C ASN A 90 7.68 4.65 -6.97
N ARG A 91 8.76 5.39 -7.26
CA ARG A 91 10.05 4.81 -7.63
C ARG A 91 10.77 4.30 -6.39
N MET A 92 10.71 2.99 -6.19
CA MET A 92 11.45 2.27 -5.16
C MET A 92 12.65 1.56 -5.79
N HIS A 93 13.85 1.92 -5.37
CA HIS A 93 15.06 1.18 -5.72
C HIS A 93 15.32 0.12 -4.64
N LEU A 94 15.00 -1.12 -4.95
CA LEU A 94 15.26 -2.27 -4.10
C LEU A 94 16.41 -3.07 -4.71
N GLU A 95 17.60 -2.95 -4.13
CA GLU A 95 18.76 -3.74 -4.53
C GLU A 95 18.55 -5.22 -4.17
N ASN A 96 19.03 -6.12 -5.04
CA ASN A 96 18.96 -7.59 -4.84
C ASN A 96 17.53 -8.17 -4.77
N MET A 97 16.54 -7.51 -5.35
CA MET A 97 15.24 -8.12 -5.55
C MET A 97 15.37 -9.39 -6.41
N PRO A 98 14.86 -10.55 -5.96
CA PRO A 98 14.68 -11.70 -6.84
C PRO A 98 13.93 -11.23 -8.10
N ARG A 99 14.14 -11.85 -9.27
CA ARG A 99 13.37 -11.52 -10.48
C ARG A 99 11.87 -11.74 -10.23
N TRP A 100 11.20 -10.71 -9.74
CA TRP A 100 9.78 -10.67 -9.52
C TRP A 100 9.15 -10.41 -10.88
N ASN A 101 8.81 -11.46 -11.63
CA ASN A 101 8.18 -11.31 -12.94
C ASN A 101 6.73 -10.80 -12.77
N VAL A 102 6.59 -9.50 -12.53
CA VAL A 102 5.32 -8.77 -12.41
C VAL A 102 4.95 -8.03 -13.70
N LEU A 103 5.65 -8.31 -14.81
CA LEU A 103 5.35 -7.74 -16.11
C LEU A 103 3.95 -8.14 -16.58
N GLY A 104 3.29 -7.22 -17.28
CA GLY A 104 1.92 -7.34 -17.76
C GLY A 104 0.90 -6.73 -16.81
N ASN A 105 -0.35 -7.22 -16.89
CA ASN A 105 -1.45 -6.70 -16.09
C ASN A 105 -1.41 -7.29 -14.67
N VAL A 106 -1.42 -6.41 -13.68
CA VAL A 106 -1.35 -6.73 -12.26
C VAL A 106 -2.61 -6.20 -11.57
N LYS A 107 -3.13 -7.00 -10.64
CA LYS A 107 -4.23 -6.63 -9.75
C LYS A 107 -3.76 -6.78 -8.32
N VAL A 108 -3.84 -5.70 -7.54
CA VAL A 108 -3.63 -5.73 -6.09
C VAL A 108 -4.97 -5.64 -5.41
N VAL A 109 -5.27 -6.56 -4.51
CA VAL A 109 -6.49 -6.53 -3.67
C VAL A 109 -6.06 -6.40 -2.23
N MET A 110 -6.41 -5.29 -1.60
CA MET A 110 -6.10 -4.98 -0.21
C MET A 110 -7.37 -4.97 0.63
N HIS A 111 -7.32 -5.63 1.78
CA HIS A 111 -8.34 -5.62 2.82
C HIS A 111 -7.77 -4.98 4.08
N LEU A 112 -8.44 -3.94 4.58
CA LEU A 112 -8.22 -3.41 5.91
C LEU A 112 -9.41 -3.78 6.78
N SER A 113 -9.17 -4.53 7.86
CA SER A 113 -10.22 -4.98 8.77
C SER A 113 -9.98 -4.53 10.20
N VAL A 114 -11.02 -4.07 10.89
CA VAL A 114 -10.97 -3.73 12.31
C VAL A 114 -12.36 -3.94 12.93
N GLY A 115 -12.43 -4.73 14.00
CA GLY A 115 -13.71 -5.13 14.59
C GLY A 115 -14.60 -5.83 13.56
N ASN A 116 -15.78 -5.27 13.30
CA ASN A 116 -16.74 -5.74 12.30
C ASN A 116 -16.68 -4.98 10.96
N LEU A 117 -15.73 -4.06 10.78
CA LEU A 117 -15.55 -3.31 9.54
C LEU A 117 -14.43 -3.93 8.70
N THR A 118 -14.72 -4.12 7.41
CA THR A 118 -13.72 -4.49 6.40
C THR A 118 -13.85 -3.56 5.20
N THR A 119 -12.77 -2.88 4.86
CA THR A 119 -12.64 -2.05 3.66
C THR A 119 -11.81 -2.80 2.63
N CYS A 120 -12.25 -2.80 1.38
CA CYS A 120 -11.53 -3.40 0.26
C CYS A 120 -11.08 -2.31 -0.72
N VAL A 121 -9.82 -2.36 -1.14
CA VAL A 121 -9.26 -1.52 -2.20
C VAL A 121 -8.70 -2.44 -3.28
N ALA A 122 -9.11 -2.25 -4.52
CA ALA A 122 -8.56 -2.96 -5.67
C ALA A 122 -7.84 -1.97 -6.59
N LEU A 123 -6.58 -2.25 -6.87
CA LEU A 123 -5.75 -1.50 -7.82
C LEU A 123 -5.49 -2.38 -9.03
N HIS A 124 -5.65 -1.82 -10.22
CA HIS A 124 -5.37 -2.46 -11.49
C HIS A 124 -4.28 -1.65 -12.19
N CYS A 125 -3.15 -2.27 -12.45
CA CYS A 125 -1.98 -1.62 -13.04
C CYS A 125 -1.47 -2.47 -14.21
N THR A 126 -0.88 -1.82 -15.22
CA THR A 126 -0.12 -2.50 -16.27
C THR A 126 1.34 -2.15 -16.07
N VAL A 127 2.20 -3.16 -16.00
CA VAL A 127 3.66 -3.02 -15.88
C VAL A 127 4.26 -3.44 -17.21
N SER A 128 5.02 -2.56 -17.85
CA SER A 128 5.74 -2.82 -19.10
C SER A 128 7.25 -2.71 -18.86
N ASP A 129 8.04 -3.41 -19.68
CA ASP A 129 9.46 -3.10 -19.85
C ASP A 129 9.59 -1.87 -20.77
N ASP A 130 10.64 -1.08 -20.54
CA ASP A 130 11.10 0.01 -21.42
C ASP A 130 11.71 -0.52 -22.74
#